data_AF-A0A7S1X9C5-F1
#
_entry.id   AF-A0A7S1X9C5-F1
#
_cell.length_a   1.000
_cell.length_b   1.000
_cell.length_c   1.000
_cell.angle_alpha   90.00
_cell.angle_beta   90.00
_cell.angle_gamma   90.00
#
_symmetry.space_group_name_H-M   'P 1'
#
loop_
_entity.id
_entity.type
_entity.pdbx_description
1 polymer ?
#
loop_
_entity_poly.entity_id
_entity_poly.type
_entity_poly.pdbx_seq_one_letter_code
_entity_poly.pdbx_strand_id
1 'polypeptide(L)'
;AIILENRPVFVALQEVTAVIYQLLQWQAWWGSYEATKLPSQRDYFTVLLVSKTSPHVTTGRASEILFRSSSMGRSLLMVECKVAGRPLVIATSHLESNLGWTPDKQRHVERREQVGQAMVVFSRIEGDVIWVGDMNWGKRDGE
;
A
#
# COMPACT_ATOMS: atom_id res chain seq x y z
N ALA A 1 -18.14 -10.25 -4.54
CA ALA A 1 -19.06 -9.75 -3.50
C ALA A 1 -18.58 -8.38 -2.99
N ILE A 2 -17.62 -8.33 -2.05
CA ILE A 2 -17.29 -7.11 -1.28
C ILE A 2 -16.93 -5.87 -2.12
N ILE A 3 -15.97 -5.96 -3.06
CA ILE A 3 -15.56 -4.78 -3.87
C ILE A 3 -16.69 -4.28 -4.76
N LEU A 4 -17.48 -5.19 -5.35
CA LEU A 4 -18.63 -4.83 -6.18
C LEU A 4 -19.73 -4.14 -5.38
N GLU A 5 -19.98 -4.62 -4.16
CA GLU A 5 -21.01 -4.11 -3.27
C GLU A 5 -20.66 -2.72 -2.73
N ASN A 6 -19.42 -2.54 -2.27
CA ASN A 6 -18.99 -1.30 -1.61
C ASN A 6 -18.49 -0.24 -2.56
N ARG A 7 -18.05 -0.62 -3.77
CA ARG A 7 -17.44 0.26 -4.79
C ARG A 7 -16.47 1.29 -4.18
N PRO A 8 -15.48 0.85 -3.38
CA PRO A 8 -14.56 1.77 -2.72
C PRO A 8 -13.81 2.61 -3.75
N VAL A 9 -13.48 3.86 -3.40
CA VAL A 9 -12.68 4.74 -4.25
C VAL A 9 -11.23 4.25 -4.34
N PHE A 10 -10.69 3.76 -3.22
CA PHE A 10 -9.34 3.25 -3.11
C PHE A 10 -9.37 1.85 -2.48
N VAL A 11 -8.55 0.94 -3.00
CA VAL A 11 -8.33 -0.38 -2.41
C VAL A 11 -6.84 -0.59 -2.22
N ALA A 12 -6.43 -0.95 -1.01
CA ALA A 12 -5.06 -1.29 -0.67
C ALA A 12 -4.99 -2.76 -0.30
N LEU A 13 -4.26 -3.56 -1.09
CA LEU A 13 -4.06 -4.98 -0.87
C LEU A 13 -2.63 -5.26 -0.47
N GLN A 14 -2.44 -6.20 0.46
CA GLN A 14 -1.15 -6.71 0.92
C GLN A 14 -1.06 -8.21 0.63
N GLU A 15 0.16 -8.75 0.61
CA GLU A 15 0.44 -10.17 0.34
C GLU A 15 -0.13 -10.70 -1.00
N VAL A 16 -0.24 -9.82 -2.00
CA VAL A 16 -0.68 -10.23 -3.33
C VAL A 16 0.45 -10.97 -4.03
N THR A 17 0.21 -12.19 -4.48
CA THR A 17 1.13 -12.95 -5.35
C THR A 17 0.77 -12.73 -6.83
N ALA A 18 1.64 -13.14 -7.76
CA ALA A 18 1.35 -13.06 -9.19
C ALA A 18 0.06 -13.83 -9.58
N VAL A 19 -0.18 -14.98 -8.96
CA VAL A 19 -1.40 -15.78 -9.18
C VAL A 19 -2.64 -15.05 -8.65
N ILE A 20 -2.57 -14.49 -7.44
CA ILE A 20 -3.68 -13.72 -6.87
C ILE A 20 -3.98 -12.51 -7.75
N TYR A 21 -2.95 -11.77 -8.22
CA TYR A 21 -3.13 -10.63 -9.11
C TYR A 21 -3.88 -11.02 -10.40
N GLN A 22 -3.53 -12.15 -11.01
CA GLN A 22 -4.23 -12.65 -12.21
C GLN A 22 -5.69 -13.04 -11.91
N LEU A 23 -5.96 -13.67 -10.77
CA LEU A 23 -7.34 -13.99 -10.36
C LEU A 23 -8.18 -12.73 -10.11
N LEU A 24 -7.57 -11.67 -9.56
CA LEU A 24 -8.21 -10.37 -9.38
C LEU A 24 -8.52 -9.72 -10.73
N GLN A 25 -7.64 -9.85 -11.73
CA GLN A 25 -7.86 -9.33 -13.09
C GLN A 25 -9.09 -9.92 -13.77
N TRP A 26 -9.49 -11.14 -13.41
CA TRP A 26 -10.68 -11.81 -13.97
C TRP A 26 -12.00 -11.40 -13.30
N GLN A 27 -11.94 -10.62 -12.22
CA GLN A 27 -13.14 -10.20 -11.51
C GLN A 27 -13.88 -9.11 -12.29
N ALA A 28 -15.21 -9.16 -12.28
CA ALA A 28 -16.07 -8.22 -13.02
C ALA A 28 -15.82 -6.74 -12.64
N TRP A 29 -15.36 -6.46 -11.42
CA TRP A 29 -15.05 -5.10 -10.96
C TRP A 29 -13.69 -4.59 -11.42
N TRP A 30 -12.75 -5.45 -11.84
CA TRP A 30 -11.36 -5.05 -12.12
C TRP A 30 -11.28 -3.90 -13.14
N GLY A 31 -12.09 -3.98 -14.19
CA GLY A 31 -12.16 -2.95 -15.23
C GLY A 31 -12.58 -1.56 -14.75
N SER A 32 -13.21 -1.45 -13.58
CA SER A 32 -13.62 -0.16 -12.97
C SER A 32 -12.49 0.52 -12.20
N TYR A 33 -11.33 -0.13 -12.06
CA TYR A 33 -10.19 0.38 -11.33
C TYR A 33 -8.96 0.52 -12.22
N GLU A 34 -8.07 1.43 -11.82
CA GLU A 34 -6.69 1.50 -12.25
C GLU A 34 -5.84 0.88 -11.14
N ALA A 35 -5.15 -0.22 -11.45
CA ALA A 35 -4.30 -0.94 -10.51
C ALA A 35 -2.83 -0.60 -10.74
N THR A 36 -2.05 -0.52 -9.66
CA THR A 36 -0.59 -0.46 -9.75
C THR A 36 -0.04 -1.71 -10.44
N LYS A 37 1.06 -1.52 -11.16
CA LYS A 37 1.66 -2.57 -11.98
C LYS A 37 2.22 -3.71 -11.11
N LEU A 38 2.14 -4.92 -11.65
CA LEU A 38 2.83 -6.09 -11.13
C LEU A 38 4.34 -5.83 -11.08
N PRO A 39 5.01 -5.88 -9.91
CA PRO A 39 6.46 -5.79 -9.85
C PRO A 39 7.12 -7.05 -10.42
N SER A 40 8.25 -6.88 -11.10
CA SER A 40 9.07 -7.99 -11.57
C SER A 40 9.75 -8.69 -10.39
N GLN A 41 9.75 -10.03 -10.36
CA GLN A 41 10.57 -10.85 -9.46
C GLN A 41 10.33 -10.63 -7.96
N ARG A 42 9.06 -10.65 -7.51
CA ARG A 42 8.71 -10.74 -6.09
C ARG A 42 7.66 -11.82 -5.84
N ASP A 43 7.84 -12.58 -4.77
CA ASP A 43 6.91 -13.65 -4.39
C ASP A 43 5.54 -13.10 -3.98
N TYR A 44 5.55 -11.97 -3.25
CA TYR A 44 4.36 -11.20 -2.91
C TYR A 44 4.66 -9.69 -2.88
N PHE A 45 3.61 -8.87 -3.00
CA PHE A 45 3.70 -7.42 -3.08
C PHE A 45 2.39 -6.75 -2.64
N THR A 46 2.41 -5.41 -2.55
CA THR A 46 1.22 -4.60 -2.33
C THR A 46 0.62 -4.13 -3.65
N VAL A 47 -0.68 -3.89 -3.67
CA VAL A 47 -1.40 -3.33 -4.82
C VAL A 47 -2.28 -2.19 -4.36
N LEU A 48 -2.21 -1.05 -5.05
CA LEU A 48 -3.19 0.01 -4.94
C LEU A 48 -4.11 -0.01 -6.15
N LEU A 49 -5.41 0.08 -5.90
CA LEU A 49 -6.42 0.28 -6.93
C LEU A 49 -7.15 1.60 -6.69
N VAL A 50 -7.30 2.38 -7.75
CA VAL A 50 -8.01 3.66 -7.75
C VAL A 50 -9.21 3.57 -8.68
N SER A 51 -10.39 3.96 -8.21
CA SER A 51 -11.62 3.91 -9.00
C SER A 51 -11.56 4.88 -10.18
N LYS A 52 -11.76 4.37 -11.40
CA LYS A 52 -11.89 5.17 -12.64
C LYS A 52 -13.31 5.71 -12.85
N THR A 53 -14.27 5.14 -12.14
CA THR A 53 -15.70 5.46 -12.29
C THR A 53 -16.18 6.51 -11.28
N SER A 54 -15.35 6.86 -10.29
CA SER A 54 -15.67 7.95 -9.36
C SER A 54 -15.47 9.30 -10.04
N PRO A 55 -16.52 10.15 -10.19
CA PRO A 55 -16.39 11.45 -10.85
C PRO A 55 -15.55 12.45 -10.05
N HIS A 56 -15.25 12.13 -8.79
CA HIS A 56 -14.49 12.98 -7.91
C HIS A 56 -13.01 12.65 -7.88
N VAL A 57 -12.55 11.59 -8.56
CA VAL A 57 -11.17 11.13 -8.48
C VAL A 57 -10.49 11.18 -9.84
N THR A 58 -9.28 11.72 -9.86
CA THR A 58 -8.36 11.62 -10.99
C THR A 58 -7.06 11.00 -10.51
N THR A 59 -6.69 9.88 -11.12
CA THR A 59 -5.43 9.18 -10.84
C THR A 59 -4.26 9.89 -11.54
N GLY A 60 -3.13 9.95 -10.85
CA GLY A 60 -1.86 10.44 -11.34
C GLY A 60 -0.80 9.35 -11.33
N ARG A 61 0.44 9.71 -10.98
CA ARG A 61 1.58 8.81 -11.06
C ARG A 61 1.61 7.84 -9.88
N ALA A 62 1.84 6.56 -10.18
CA ALA A 62 2.22 5.56 -9.18
C ALA A 62 3.74 5.58 -8.96
N SER A 63 4.17 5.43 -7.70
CA SER A 63 5.58 5.31 -7.34
C SER A 63 5.77 4.30 -6.21
N GLU A 64 6.95 3.69 -6.14
CA GLU A 64 7.30 2.74 -5.10
C GLU A 64 8.68 3.05 -4.53
N ILE A 65 8.79 3.01 -3.21
CA ILE A 65 10.04 3.22 -2.48
C ILE A 65 10.31 1.97 -1.63
N LEU A 66 11.42 1.30 -1.89
CA LEU A 66 11.87 0.17 -1.06
C LEU A 66 12.31 0.65 0.33
N PHE A 67 11.90 -0.06 1.36
CA PHE A 67 12.39 0.21 2.70
C PHE A 67 13.78 -0.38 2.89
N ARG A 68 14.74 0.46 3.28
CA ARG A 68 16.15 0.05 3.41
C ARG A 68 16.37 -0.98 4.52
N SER A 69 15.58 -0.90 5.58
CA SER A 69 15.63 -1.79 6.74
C SER A 69 14.93 -3.13 6.51
N SER A 70 14.26 -3.32 5.36
CA SER A 70 13.45 -4.51 5.16
C SER A 70 14.28 -5.74 4.82
N SER A 71 14.01 -6.83 5.54
CA SER A 71 14.51 -8.17 5.21
C SER A 71 13.50 -8.99 4.39
N MET A 72 12.27 -8.49 4.26
CA MET A 72 11.12 -9.18 3.68
C MET A 72 10.59 -8.50 2.40
N GLY A 73 11.42 -7.65 1.76
CA GLY A 73 11.07 -6.98 0.51
C GLY A 73 9.96 -5.93 0.64
N ARG A 74 9.83 -5.28 1.80
CA ARG A 74 8.75 -4.32 2.08
C ARG A 74 9.00 -2.98 1.39
N SER A 75 7.92 -2.31 1.01
CA SER A 75 7.95 -1.04 0.30
C SER A 75 6.82 -0.11 0.72
N LEU A 76 7.00 1.17 0.40
CA LEU A 76 5.98 2.19 0.38
C LEU A 76 5.50 2.39 -1.06
N LEU A 77 4.29 1.93 -1.35
CA LEU A 77 3.64 2.11 -2.64
C LEU A 77 2.68 3.30 -2.57
N MET A 78 2.78 4.22 -3.51
CA MET A 78 2.00 5.46 -3.52
C MET A 78 1.36 5.72 -4.88
N VAL A 79 0.19 6.34 -4.87
CA VAL A 79 -0.46 6.87 -6.07
C VAL A 79 -0.90 8.30 -5.78
N GLU A 80 -0.37 9.24 -6.57
CA GLU A 80 -0.82 10.62 -6.57
C GLU A 80 -2.22 10.69 -7.17
N CYS A 81 -3.13 11.42 -6.52
CA CYS A 81 -4.51 11.57 -6.93
C CYS A 81 -4.97 13.02 -6.76
N LYS A 82 -6.11 13.35 -7.36
CA LYS A 82 -6.93 14.49 -6.96
C LYS A 82 -8.30 14.00 -6.55
N VAL A 83 -8.78 14.41 -5.38
CA VAL A 83 -10.13 14.11 -4.89
C VAL A 83 -10.90 15.41 -4.73
N ALA A 84 -12.01 15.57 -5.47
CA ALA A 84 -12.79 16.80 -5.54
C ALA A 84 -11.91 18.04 -5.83
N GLY A 85 -10.90 17.89 -6.70
CA GLY A 85 -9.94 18.93 -7.07
C GLY A 85 -8.78 19.15 -6.09
N ARG A 86 -8.76 18.49 -4.93
CA ARG A 86 -7.69 18.62 -3.93
C ARG A 86 -6.61 17.56 -4.13
N PRO A 87 -5.31 17.91 -4.11
CA PRO A 87 -4.23 16.93 -4.14
C PRO A 87 -4.30 15.97 -2.95
N LEU A 88 -4.18 14.68 -3.24
CA LEU A 88 -4.16 13.61 -2.24
C LEU A 88 -3.20 12.53 -2.70
N VAL A 89 -2.34 12.04 -1.81
CA VAL A 89 -1.57 10.82 -2.06
C VAL A 89 -2.17 9.67 -1.26
N ILE A 90 -2.52 8.59 -1.95
CA ILE A 90 -2.86 7.33 -1.29
C ILE A 90 -1.61 6.46 -1.26
N ALA A 91 -1.28 5.98 -0.07
CA ALA A 91 -0.13 5.13 0.15
C ALA A 91 -0.55 3.82 0.81
N THR A 92 0.19 2.75 0.51
CA THR A 92 0.10 1.49 1.24
C THR A 92 1.45 0.86 1.47
N SER A 93 1.53 0.11 2.57
CA SER A 93 2.67 -0.72 2.91
C SER A 93 2.18 -1.99 3.60
N HIS A 94 3.04 -2.99 3.58
CA HIS A 94 2.98 -4.12 4.49
C HIS A 94 4.27 -4.07 5.30
N LEU A 95 4.24 -3.47 6.50
CA LEU A 95 5.47 -3.27 7.31
C LEU A 95 6.03 -4.59 7.81
N GLU A 96 7.30 -4.60 8.24
CA GLU A 96 8.03 -5.80 8.64
C GLU A 96 7.23 -6.66 9.64
N SER A 97 6.95 -7.90 9.24
CA SER A 97 6.12 -8.80 10.03
C SER A 97 6.87 -9.34 11.25
N ASN A 98 6.12 -9.73 12.26
CA ASN A 98 6.67 -10.49 13.38
C ASN A 98 6.88 -11.94 12.92
N LEU A 99 8.12 -12.30 12.59
CA LEU A 99 8.46 -13.69 12.23
C LEU A 99 8.90 -14.47 13.47
N GLY A 100 7.98 -15.27 14.02
CA GLY A 100 8.26 -16.31 15.03
C GLY A 100 7.55 -16.11 16.37
N TRP A 101 7.28 -17.22 17.06
CA TRP A 101 6.67 -17.28 18.39
C TRP A 101 7.58 -16.76 19.53
N THR A 102 8.82 -16.36 19.20
CA THR A 102 9.80 -15.86 20.16
C THR A 102 9.76 -14.33 20.24
N PRO A 103 9.54 -13.73 21.43
CA PRO A 103 9.48 -12.27 21.64
C PRO A 103 10.71 -11.49 21.13
N ASP A 104 11.86 -12.16 21.05
CA ASP A 104 13.14 -11.57 20.65
C ASP A 104 13.26 -11.34 19.13
N LYS A 105 12.33 -11.87 18.33
CA LYS A 105 12.29 -11.69 16.87
C LYS A 105 11.23 -10.68 16.40
N GLN A 106 10.64 -9.92 17.33
CA GLN A 106 9.73 -8.84 16.92
C GLN A 106 10.54 -7.74 16.25
N ARG A 107 10.32 -7.57 14.94
CA ARG A 107 10.98 -6.64 14.01
C ARG A 107 10.61 -5.17 14.23
N HIS A 108 10.45 -4.76 15.48
CA HIS A 108 9.98 -3.43 15.88
C HIS A 108 10.97 -2.33 15.44
N VAL A 109 12.27 -2.60 15.49
CA VAL A 109 13.31 -1.67 15.02
C VAL A 109 13.12 -1.42 13.52
N GLU A 110 13.00 -2.49 12.72
CA GLU A 110 12.80 -2.37 11.27
C GLU A 110 11.51 -1.62 10.95
N ARG A 111 10.40 -1.90 11.65
CA ARG A 111 9.12 -1.18 11.46
C ARG A 111 9.23 0.30 11.81
N ARG A 112 9.90 0.66 12.91
CA ARG A 112 10.12 2.07 13.30
C ARG A 112 10.96 2.79 12.25
N GLU A 113 12.00 2.15 11.73
CA GLU A 113 12.81 2.69 10.63
C GLU A 113 11.99 2.84 9.34
N GLN A 114 11.09 1.90 9.03
CA GLN A 114 10.19 1.97 7.88
C GLN A 114 9.21 3.14 7.99
N VAL A 115 8.58 3.32 9.16
CA VAL A 115 7.72 4.49 9.45
C VAL A 115 8.53 5.77 9.35
N GLY A 116 9.72 5.84 9.95
CA GLY A 116 10.61 7.00 9.84
C GLY A 116 10.95 7.35 8.40
N GLN A 117 11.31 6.34 7.59
CA GLN A 117 11.57 6.52 6.16
C GLN A 117 10.31 7.02 5.41
N ALA A 118 9.12 6.48 5.71
CA ALA A 118 7.87 6.93 5.12
C ALA A 118 7.53 8.38 5.51
N MET A 119 7.72 8.76 6.77
CA MET A 119 7.47 10.13 7.25
C MET A 119 8.37 11.16 6.57
N VAL A 120 9.63 10.83 6.31
CA VAL A 120 10.54 11.70 5.54
C VAL A 120 10.08 11.87 4.09
N VAL A 121 9.44 10.85 3.51
CA VAL A 121 8.84 10.96 2.18
C VAL A 121 7.59 11.85 2.25
N PHE A 122 6.69 11.59 3.19
CA PHE A 122 5.44 12.34 3.34
C PHE A 122 5.66 13.81 3.67
N SER A 123 6.70 14.15 4.44
CA SER A 123 7.02 15.55 4.77
C SER A 123 7.42 16.40 3.56
N ARG A 124 7.62 15.79 2.39
CA ARG A 124 7.96 16.44 1.13
C ARG A 124 6.79 16.50 0.15
N ILE A 125 5.67 15.87 0.49
CA ILE A 125 4.46 15.86 -0.34
C ILE A 125 3.64 17.10 0.00
N GLU A 126 3.24 17.84 -1.04
CA GLU A 126 2.27 18.93 -0.90
C GLU A 126 0.85 18.36 -0.88
N GLY A 127 0.09 18.63 0.19
CA GLY A 127 -1.29 18.19 0.34
C GLY A 127 -1.46 17.04 1.32
N ASP A 128 -2.62 16.37 1.25
CA ASP A 128 -2.99 15.32 2.17
C ASP A 128 -2.38 13.98 1.77
N VAL A 129 -2.07 13.14 2.76
CA VAL A 129 -1.63 11.75 2.57
C VAL A 129 -2.51 10.83 3.39
N ILE A 130 -3.08 9.80 2.75
CA ILE A 130 -3.73 8.69 3.44
C ILE A 130 -2.83 7.46 3.28
N TRP A 131 -2.22 7.01 4.38
CA TRP A 131 -1.40 5.80 4.41
C TRP A 131 -2.11 4.69 5.15
N VAL A 132 -2.44 3.60 4.44
CA VAL A 132 -3.21 2.46 4.96
C VAL A 132 -2.59 1.14 4.54
N GLY A 133 -2.68 0.13 5.39
CA GLY A 133 -2.19 -1.21 5.09
C GLY A 133 -1.99 -2.03 6.36
N ASP A 134 -1.35 -3.19 6.19
CA ASP A 134 -0.93 -4.00 7.32
C ASP A 134 0.37 -3.44 7.90
N MET A 135 0.22 -2.70 9.00
CA MET A 135 1.35 -2.07 9.68
C MET A 135 2.09 -3.03 10.62
N ASN A 136 1.59 -4.26 10.83
CA ASN A 136 2.12 -5.21 11.81
C ASN A 136 2.39 -4.57 13.20
N TRP A 137 1.64 -3.49 13.53
CA TRP A 137 1.96 -2.59 14.63
C TRP A 137 1.74 -3.28 15.98
N GLY A 138 2.77 -3.24 16.82
CA GLY A 138 2.80 -3.80 18.16
C GLY A 138 3.08 -2.75 19.22
N LYS A 139 3.02 -3.17 20.49
CA LYS A 139 3.14 -2.27 21.66
C LYS A 139 4.45 -1.45 21.68
N ARG A 140 5.55 -2.05 21.24
CA ARG A 140 6.90 -1.44 21.25
C ARG A 140 7.20 -0.52 20.07
N ASP A 141 6.30 -0.45 19.10
CA ASP A 141 6.57 0.29 17.86
C ASP A 141 6.35 1.80 18.04
N GLY A 142 5.53 2.21 19.03
CA GLY A 142 5.25 3.60 19.37
C GLY A 142 6.08 4.18 20.52
N GLU A 143 6.97 3.38 21.10
CA GLU A 143 8.04 3.82 22.01
C GLU A 143 9.16 4.50 21.21
#